data_AF-A0AA89ALC5-F1
#
_entry.id   AF-A0AA89ALC5-F1
#
_cell.length_a   1.000
_cell.length_b   1.000
_cell.length_c   1.000
_cell.angle_alpha   90.00
_cell.angle_beta   90.00
_cell.angle_gamma   90.00
#
_symmetry.space_group_name_H-M   'P 1'
#
loop_
_entity.id
_entity.type
_entity.pdbx_description
1 polymer ?
#
loop_
_entity_poly.entity_id
_entity_poly.type
_entity_poly.pdbx_seq_one_letter_code
_entity_poly.pdbx_strand_id
1 'polypeptide(L)'
;MGTNRIPAYPLFWEPLSLHACTEGVLYWTAYDYERCQRALISFYLGDEVFKETPLPDLIKENGYNLSRFALYNGSISWMCCYNHDSMINPSIHLWVMTEDYQWVKQFSIGPISMTIIPLGIWNNGNLIVSGWDSQLFSVDPNTLHMKDLGLQGYQAFVYNESLVSFGCQIAGDNVDSPTVSFVTLGV
;
A
#
# COMPACT_ATOMS: atom_id res chain seq x y z
N MET A 1 -31.20 -13.45 -2.46
CA MET A 1 -30.48 -13.31 -3.75
C MET A 1 -29.06 -12.94 -3.42
N GLY A 2 -28.10 -13.71 -3.96
CA GLY A 2 -26.65 -13.46 -3.97
C GLY A 2 -25.95 -13.14 -2.65
N THR A 3 -25.48 -14.14 -1.90
CA THR A 3 -24.43 -13.90 -0.91
C THR A 3 -23.16 -13.53 -1.68
N ASN A 4 -22.76 -12.25 -1.64
CA ASN A 4 -21.44 -11.77 -2.07
C ASN A 4 -20.35 -12.34 -1.14
N ARG A 5 -20.14 -13.66 -1.17
CA ARG A 5 -19.01 -14.29 -0.50
C ARG A 5 -17.81 -14.11 -1.40
N ILE A 6 -16.89 -13.24 -1.01
CA ILE A 6 -15.54 -13.24 -1.55
C ILE A 6 -14.80 -14.38 -0.85
N PRO A 7 -14.31 -15.40 -1.56
CA PRO A 7 -13.59 -16.54 -0.96
C PRO A 7 -12.13 -16.18 -0.60
N ALA A 8 -11.88 -14.94 -0.19
CA ALA A 8 -10.54 -14.44 0.09
C ALA A 8 -10.46 -13.96 1.54
N TYR A 9 -9.56 -14.56 2.30
CA TYR A 9 -9.38 -14.24 3.71
C TYR A 9 -8.30 -13.14 3.83
N PRO A 10 -8.47 -12.15 4.72
CA PRO A 10 -7.40 -11.22 5.03
C PRO A 10 -6.20 -12.01 5.54
N LEU A 11 -5.01 -11.68 5.03
CA LEU A 11 -3.77 -12.33 5.43
C LEU A 11 -3.41 -11.89 6.86
N PHE A 12 -3.77 -12.69 7.87
CA PHE A 12 -3.54 -12.39 9.30
C PHE A 12 -2.06 -12.17 9.70
N TRP A 13 -1.11 -12.55 8.84
CA TRP A 13 0.33 -12.39 9.05
C TRP A 13 0.93 -11.18 8.32
N GLU A 14 0.14 -10.49 7.49
CA GLU A 14 0.48 -9.16 6.99
C GLU A 14 -0.35 -8.16 7.81
N PRO A 15 0.27 -7.34 8.69
CA PRO A 15 -0.50 -6.39 9.50
C PRO A 15 -1.36 -5.54 8.57
N LEU A 16 -2.67 -5.51 8.85
CA LEU A 16 -3.73 -4.73 8.18
C LEU A 16 -3.50 -4.45 6.68
N SER A 17 -4.09 -5.29 5.86
CA SER A 17 -4.08 -5.27 4.40
C SER A 17 -4.66 -4.00 3.74
N LEU A 18 -5.11 -2.97 4.47
CA LEU A 18 -5.67 -1.77 3.86
C LEU A 18 -4.55 -0.95 3.23
N HIS A 19 -4.45 -0.95 1.91
CA HIS A 19 -3.31 -0.33 1.23
C HIS A 19 -3.61 1.08 0.72
N ALA A 20 -4.89 1.41 0.49
CA ALA A 20 -5.29 2.69 -0.07
C ALA A 20 -6.79 2.97 0.11
N CYS A 21 -7.12 4.27 0.16
CA CYS A 21 -8.48 4.79 0.01
C CYS A 21 -8.45 5.88 -1.06
N THR A 22 -9.23 5.74 -2.12
CA THR A 22 -9.39 6.79 -3.14
C THR A 22 -10.85 6.81 -3.58
N GLU A 23 -11.41 8.01 -3.72
CA GLU A 23 -12.79 8.24 -4.21
C GLU A 23 -13.88 7.40 -3.49
N GLY A 24 -13.70 7.13 -2.19
CA GLY A 24 -14.65 6.33 -1.42
C GLY A 24 -14.57 4.82 -1.68
N VAL A 25 -13.47 4.34 -2.26
CA VAL A 25 -13.18 2.92 -2.44
C VAL A 25 -11.99 2.51 -1.57
N LEU A 26 -12.18 1.49 -0.74
CA LEU A 26 -11.12 0.88 0.07
C LEU A 26 -10.51 -0.30 -0.66
N TYR A 27 -9.19 -0.41 -0.64
CA TYR A 27 -8.46 -1.49 -1.31
C TYR A 27 -7.60 -2.28 -0.33
N TRP A 28 -7.70 -3.59 -0.37
CA TRP A 28 -6.81 -4.47 0.39
C TRP A 28 -6.46 -5.76 -0.32
N THR A 29 -5.33 -6.33 0.04
CA THR A 29 -4.95 -7.67 -0.42
C THR A 29 -5.57 -8.74 0.46
N ALA A 30 -6.13 -9.76 -0.17
CA ALA A 30 -6.56 -10.99 0.49
C ALA A 30 -5.86 -12.17 -0.18
N TYR A 31 -5.92 -13.35 0.47
CA TYR A 31 -5.46 -14.59 -0.14
C TYR A 31 -6.66 -15.50 -0.39
N ASP A 32 -6.82 -15.89 -1.65
CA ASP A 32 -7.78 -16.88 -2.09
C ASP A 32 -7.11 -18.26 -1.97
N TYR A 33 -7.52 -19.01 -0.94
CA TYR A 33 -6.97 -20.35 -0.67
C TYR A 33 -7.44 -21.39 -1.68
N GLU A 34 -8.57 -21.16 -2.38
CA GLU A 34 -9.08 -22.10 -3.39
C GLU A 34 -8.26 -21.98 -4.68
N ARG A 35 -7.95 -20.74 -5.07
CA ARG A 35 -7.12 -20.44 -6.25
C ARG A 35 -5.62 -20.42 -5.94
N CYS A 36 -5.24 -20.54 -4.66
CA CYS A 36 -3.86 -20.42 -4.17
C CYS A 36 -3.14 -19.16 -4.68
N GLN A 37 -3.83 -18.01 -4.66
CA GLN A 37 -3.29 -16.75 -5.15
C GLN A 37 -3.74 -15.57 -4.29
N ARG A 38 -2.99 -14.47 -4.34
CA ARG A 38 -3.47 -13.19 -3.80
C ARG A 38 -4.62 -12.66 -4.66
N ALA A 39 -5.50 -11.87 -4.06
CA ALA A 39 -6.54 -11.09 -4.71
C ALA A 39 -6.48 -9.66 -4.19
N LEU A 40 -6.70 -8.67 -5.06
CA LEU A 40 -6.97 -7.29 -4.62
C LEU A 40 -8.48 -7.15 -4.47
N ILE A 41 -8.92 -6.83 -3.26
CA ILE A 41 -10.33 -6.60 -2.96
C ILE A 41 -10.57 -5.10 -2.90
N SER A 42 -11.65 -4.68 -3.54
CA SER A 42 -12.16 -3.31 -3.49
C SER A 42 -13.50 -3.31 -2.77
N PHE A 43 -13.73 -2.30 -1.94
CA PHE A 43 -15.00 -2.06 -1.27
C PHE A 43 -15.47 -0.64 -1.52
N TYR A 44 -16.60 -0.53 -2.20
CA TYR A 44 -17.23 0.72 -2.59
C TYR A 44 -18.09 1.20 -1.42
N LEU A 45 -17.66 2.26 -0.73
CA LEU A 45 -18.36 2.76 0.46
C LEU A 45 -19.76 3.28 0.14
N GLY A 46 -19.96 3.88 -1.04
CA GLY A 46 -21.26 4.44 -1.44
C GLY A 46 -22.33 3.37 -1.72
N ASP A 47 -21.92 2.24 -2.30
CA ASP A 47 -22.82 1.15 -2.68
C ASP A 47 -22.79 -0.03 -1.69
N GLU A 48 -21.85 -0.02 -0.74
CA GLU A 48 -21.55 -1.12 0.19
C GLU A 48 -21.27 -2.46 -0.52
N VAL A 49 -20.66 -2.41 -1.70
CA VAL A 49 -20.35 -3.59 -2.53
C VAL A 49 -18.86 -3.90 -2.50
N PHE A 50 -18.55 -5.19 -2.34
CA PHE A 50 -17.19 -5.68 -2.53
C PHE A 50 -17.00 -6.23 -3.94
N LYS A 51 -15.83 -6.01 -4.54
CA LYS A 51 -15.44 -6.58 -5.84
C LYS A 51 -13.99 -7.07 -5.81
N GLU A 52 -13.73 -8.17 -6.49
CA GLU A 52 -12.36 -8.58 -6.83
C GLU A 52 -11.85 -7.65 -7.95
N THR A 53 -10.70 -7.03 -7.72
CA THR A 53 -10.00 -6.17 -8.68
C THR A 53 -8.89 -6.97 -9.33
N PRO A 54 -8.74 -6.91 -10.67
CA PRO A 54 -7.66 -7.60 -11.36
C PRO A 54 -6.28 -7.20 -10.82
N LEU A 55 -5.48 -8.20 -10.45
CA LEU A 55 -4.07 -8.00 -10.16
C LEU A 55 -3.28 -7.93 -11.48
N PRO A 56 -2.14 -7.20 -11.53
CA PRO A 56 -1.19 -7.32 -12.62
C PRO A 56 -0.78 -8.78 -12.82
N ASP A 57 -0.70 -9.25 -14.06
CA ASP A 57 -0.29 -10.64 -14.34
C ASP A 57 1.13 -10.93 -13.82
N LEU A 58 1.98 -9.90 -13.76
CA LEU A 58 3.30 -9.96 -13.13
C LEU A 58 3.25 -10.34 -11.64
N ILE A 59 2.12 -10.17 -10.94
CA ILE A 59 1.94 -10.63 -9.55
C ILE A 59 1.71 -12.13 -9.48
N LYS A 60 0.97 -12.68 -10.45
CA LYS A 60 0.52 -14.09 -10.44
C LYS A 60 1.66 -15.04 -10.77
N GLU A 61 2.56 -14.65 -11.67
CA GLU A 61 3.62 -15.52 -12.19
C GLU A 61 4.80 -15.70 -11.23
N ASN A 62 4.96 -14.76 -10.30
CA ASN A 62 6.28 -14.42 -9.78
C ASN A 62 6.34 -14.46 -8.25
N GLY A 63 5.19 -14.52 -7.57
CA GLY A 63 5.11 -14.89 -6.15
C GLY A 63 6.08 -14.14 -5.25
N TYR A 64 6.13 -12.80 -5.28
CA TYR A 64 7.13 -12.08 -4.48
C TYR A 64 6.57 -11.45 -3.20
N ASN A 65 7.37 -11.65 -2.14
CA ASN A 65 7.08 -11.35 -0.75
C ASN A 65 7.35 -9.87 -0.38
N LEU A 66 7.92 -9.06 -1.28
CA LEU A 66 8.34 -7.68 -1.01
C LEU A 66 7.70 -6.69 -1.99
N SER A 67 6.38 -6.58 -1.89
CA SER A 67 5.60 -5.59 -2.64
C SER A 67 4.56 -4.93 -1.75
N ARG A 68 4.12 -3.73 -2.13
CA ARG A 68 3.06 -2.98 -1.45
C ARG A 68 2.16 -2.31 -2.49
N PHE A 69 0.88 -2.21 -2.18
CA PHE A 69 0.02 -1.28 -2.88
C PHE A 69 0.11 0.09 -2.20
N ALA A 70 -0.02 1.15 -2.99
CA ALA A 70 0.02 2.53 -2.53
C ALA A 70 -0.81 3.42 -3.45
N LEU A 71 -0.97 4.70 -3.11
CA LEU A 71 -1.53 5.68 -4.03
C LEU A 71 -0.43 6.39 -4.81
N TYR A 72 -0.68 6.61 -6.11
CA TYR A 72 0.14 7.46 -6.97
C TYR A 72 -0.77 8.35 -7.80
N ASN A 73 -0.68 9.66 -7.61
CA ASN A 73 -1.52 10.66 -8.27
C ASN A 73 -3.04 10.35 -8.18
N GLY A 74 -3.50 9.85 -7.03
CA GLY A 74 -4.90 9.50 -6.80
C GLY A 74 -5.32 8.12 -7.30
N SER A 75 -4.49 7.45 -8.11
CA SER A 75 -4.74 6.09 -8.61
C SER A 75 -4.09 5.03 -7.74
N ILE A 76 -4.67 3.82 -7.74
CA ILE A 76 -4.05 2.66 -7.10
C ILE A 76 -2.78 2.28 -7.84
N SER A 77 -1.73 2.05 -7.08
CA SER A 77 -0.44 1.65 -7.57
C SER A 77 0.07 0.41 -6.84
N TRP A 78 0.92 -0.34 -7.53
CA TRP A 78 1.62 -1.50 -7.01
C TRP A 78 3.11 -1.25 -7.15
N MET A 79 3.80 -1.28 -6.02
CA MET A 79 5.24 -1.16 -5.93
C MET A 79 5.85 -2.51 -5.59
N CYS A 80 6.82 -2.94 -6.38
CA CYS A 80 7.50 -4.19 -6.15
C CYS A 80 9.00 -4.05 -6.32
N CYS A 81 9.73 -4.78 -5.48
CA CYS A 81 11.15 -5.05 -5.71
C CYS A 81 11.27 -6.27 -6.61
N TYR A 82 11.99 -6.13 -7.72
CA TYR A 82 12.25 -7.23 -8.63
C TYR A 82 13.74 -7.34 -8.93
N ASN A 83 14.26 -8.57 -8.86
CA ASN A 83 15.52 -8.94 -9.48
C ASN A 83 15.47 -10.47 -9.77
N HIS A 84 15.59 -10.84 -11.05
CA HIS A 84 15.41 -12.22 -11.54
C HIS A 84 16.41 -13.18 -10.89
N ASP A 85 17.59 -12.68 -10.50
CA ASP A 85 18.75 -13.52 -10.16
C ASP A 85 19.19 -13.42 -8.70
N SER A 86 18.86 -12.34 -7.96
CA SER A 86 19.18 -12.23 -6.53
C SER A 86 18.41 -11.11 -5.82
N MET A 87 18.17 -11.24 -4.52
CA MET A 87 17.63 -10.12 -3.71
C MET A 87 18.68 -9.03 -3.42
N ILE A 88 19.88 -9.14 -3.98
CA ILE A 88 20.97 -8.19 -3.80
C ILE A 88 20.74 -7.05 -4.78
N ASN A 89 20.73 -5.85 -4.24
CA ASN A 89 20.53 -4.59 -4.94
C ASN A 89 19.25 -4.51 -5.80
N PRO A 90 18.05 -4.59 -5.20
CA PRO A 90 16.82 -4.64 -5.95
C PRO A 90 16.56 -3.34 -6.74
N SER A 91 15.86 -3.48 -7.86
CA SER A 91 15.17 -2.34 -8.49
C SER A 91 13.72 -2.29 -8.00
N ILE A 92 13.24 -1.10 -7.72
CA ILE A 92 11.83 -0.84 -7.41
C ILE A 92 11.11 -0.52 -8.72
N HIS A 93 9.96 -1.14 -8.96
CA HIS A 93 9.07 -0.83 -10.07
C HIS A 93 7.74 -0.33 -9.53
N LEU A 94 7.22 0.76 -10.12
CA LEU A 94 5.87 1.26 -9.86
C LEU A 94 4.98 0.93 -11.06
N TRP A 95 3.85 0.30 -10.76
CA TRP A 95 2.77 0.06 -11.70
C TRP A 95 1.53 0.79 -11.21
N VAL A 96 0.74 1.36 -12.11
CA VAL A 96 -0.50 2.06 -11.78
C VAL A 96 -1.66 1.38 -12.48
N MET A 97 -2.74 1.20 -11.74
CA MET A 97 -4.00 0.70 -12.26
C MET A 97 -4.72 1.85 -12.99
N THR A 98 -5.06 1.60 -14.24
CA THR A 98 -5.89 2.47 -15.08
C THR A 98 -7.37 2.28 -14.76
N GLU A 99 -8.21 3.19 -15.27
CA GLU A 99 -9.67 3.11 -15.13
C GLU A 99 -10.25 1.80 -15.71
N ASP A 100 -9.64 1.26 -16.77
CA ASP A 100 -10.01 -0.02 -17.40
C ASP A 100 -9.42 -1.24 -16.67
N TYR A 101 -8.97 -1.07 -15.42
CA TYR A 101 -8.35 -2.10 -14.58
C TYR A 101 -7.10 -2.76 -15.18
N GLN A 102 -6.45 -2.09 -16.15
CA GLN A 102 -5.16 -2.50 -16.70
C GLN A 102 -4.01 -1.89 -15.88
N TRP A 103 -2.88 -2.59 -15.80
CA TRP A 103 -1.72 -2.14 -15.05
C TRP A 103 -0.61 -1.63 -15.98
N VAL A 104 -0.22 -0.37 -15.79
CA VAL A 104 0.80 0.29 -16.61
C VAL A 104 2.02 0.62 -15.75
N LYS A 105 3.20 0.20 -16.21
CA LYS A 105 4.47 0.53 -15.56
C LYS A 105 4.75 2.02 -15.73
N GLN A 106 4.95 2.72 -14.62
CA GLN A 106 5.28 4.16 -14.64
C GLN A 106 6.79 4.38 -14.66
N PHE A 107 7.52 3.73 -13.76
CA PHE A 107 8.97 3.88 -13.67
C PHE A 107 9.67 2.68 -13.04
N SER A 108 11.00 2.68 -13.13
CA SER A 108 11.90 1.80 -12.39
C SER A 108 12.98 2.63 -11.71
N ILE A 109 13.31 2.31 -10.47
CA ILE A 109 14.33 3.01 -9.67
C ILE A 109 15.32 1.97 -9.16
N GLY A 110 16.60 2.23 -9.34
CA GLY A 110 17.67 1.37 -8.85
C GLY A 110 18.72 1.03 -9.92
N PRO A 111 19.56 0.03 -9.65
CA PRO A 111 19.54 -0.83 -8.46
C PRO A 111 19.88 -0.06 -7.18
N ILE A 112 19.18 -0.34 -6.08
CA ILE A 112 19.46 0.27 -4.77
C ILE A 112 20.44 -0.61 -4.02
N SER A 113 21.53 -0.08 -3.46
CA SER A 113 22.61 -0.88 -2.85
C SER A 113 22.27 -1.58 -1.53
N MET A 114 20.99 -1.77 -1.21
CA MET A 114 20.49 -2.33 0.02
C MET A 114 19.20 -3.10 -0.23
N THR A 115 19.00 -4.21 0.46
CA THR A 115 17.72 -4.93 0.39
C THR A 115 16.65 -4.15 1.15
N ILE A 116 15.58 -3.79 0.44
CA ILE A 116 14.53 -2.90 0.94
C ILE A 116 13.15 -3.39 0.50
N ILE A 117 12.13 -2.92 1.24
CA ILE A 117 10.71 -3.09 0.91
C ILE A 117 10.13 -1.70 0.63
N PRO A 118 9.58 -1.44 -0.55
CA PRO A 118 8.94 -0.15 -0.83
C PRO A 118 7.63 -0.07 -0.05
N LEU A 119 7.40 1.05 0.64
CA LEU A 119 6.21 1.28 1.47
C LEU A 119 5.26 2.31 0.87
N GLY A 120 5.79 3.41 0.31
CA GLY A 120 4.97 4.41 -0.35
C GLY A 120 5.80 5.46 -1.10
N ILE A 121 5.10 6.43 -1.67
CA ILE A 121 5.69 7.67 -2.20
C ILE A 121 5.28 8.81 -1.27
N TRP A 122 6.25 9.59 -0.82
CA TRP A 122 6.06 10.74 0.05
C TRP A 122 5.70 11.99 -0.77
N ASN A 123 5.19 13.04 -0.10
CA ASN A 123 4.73 14.29 -0.74
C ASN A 123 5.78 15.04 -1.57
N ASN A 124 7.07 14.81 -1.32
CA ASN A 124 8.17 15.42 -2.06
C ASN A 124 8.63 14.57 -3.25
N GLY A 125 7.91 13.48 -3.56
CA GLY A 125 8.24 12.53 -4.61
C GLY A 125 9.26 11.47 -4.21
N ASN A 126 9.82 11.53 -2.99
CA ASN A 126 10.73 10.50 -2.53
C ASN A 126 9.99 9.21 -2.21
N LEU A 127 10.66 8.07 -2.39
CA LEU A 127 10.16 6.79 -1.93
C LEU A 127 10.40 6.61 -0.44
N ILE A 128 9.46 5.97 0.23
CA ILE A 128 9.63 5.45 1.58
C ILE A 128 9.84 3.97 1.49
N VAL A 129 10.93 3.52 2.10
CA VAL A 129 11.34 2.11 2.05
C VAL A 129 11.73 1.64 3.45
N SER A 130 11.47 0.37 3.74
CA SER A 130 11.93 -0.30 4.96
C SER A 130 13.14 -1.16 4.64
N GLY A 131 14.18 -1.07 5.46
CA GLY A 131 15.24 -2.08 5.54
C GLY A 131 14.73 -3.38 6.18
N TRP A 132 15.60 -4.38 6.25
CA TRP A 132 15.30 -5.67 6.89
C TRP A 132 15.14 -5.59 8.40
N ASP A 133 15.75 -4.61 9.04
CA ASP A 133 15.66 -4.30 10.47
C ASP A 133 14.48 -3.38 10.80
N SER A 134 13.54 -3.22 9.86
CA SER A 134 12.43 -2.24 9.92
C SER A 134 12.87 -0.78 9.88
N GLN A 135 14.15 -0.45 9.70
CA GLN A 135 14.57 0.95 9.63
C GLN A 135 13.99 1.63 8.38
N LEU A 136 13.42 2.82 8.57
CA LEU A 136 12.77 3.57 7.50
C LEU A 136 13.75 4.55 6.85
N PHE A 137 13.74 4.54 5.52
CA PHE A 137 14.54 5.43 4.70
C PHE A 137 13.66 6.20 3.73
N SER A 138 14.03 7.45 3.47
CA SER A 138 13.58 8.21 2.31
C SER A 138 14.62 8.10 1.20
N VAL A 139 14.19 7.71 0.00
CA VAL A 139 15.04 7.56 -1.19
C VAL A 139 14.62 8.57 -2.25
N ASP A 140 15.55 9.44 -2.65
CA ASP A 140 15.34 10.30 -3.81
C ASP A 140 15.42 9.43 -5.09
N PRO A 141 14.34 9.36 -5.90
CA PRO A 141 14.29 8.51 -7.07
C PRO A 141 15.30 8.89 -8.16
N ASN A 142 15.78 10.14 -8.19
CA ASN A 142 16.67 10.65 -9.23
C ASN A 142 18.14 10.43 -8.89
N THR A 143 18.50 10.60 -7.61
CA THR A 143 19.88 10.50 -7.13
C THR A 143 20.19 9.17 -6.44
N LEU A 144 19.15 8.40 -6.10
CA LEU A 144 19.21 7.20 -5.25
C LEU A 144 19.80 7.45 -3.86
N HIS A 145 19.92 8.72 -3.46
CA HIS A 145 20.40 9.08 -2.14
C HIS A 145 19.40 8.63 -1.08
N MET A 146 19.88 7.84 -0.12
CA MET A 146 19.10 7.33 0.99
C MET A 146 19.32 8.17 2.24
N LYS A 147 18.22 8.62 2.85
CA LYS A 147 18.22 9.34 4.12
C LYS A 147 17.52 8.49 5.17
N ASP A 148 18.23 8.15 6.24
CA ASP A 148 17.65 7.55 7.44
C ASP A 148 16.65 8.53 8.09
N LEU A 149 15.46 8.04 8.37
CA LEU A 149 14.40 8.82 9.03
C LEU A 149 14.47 8.74 10.56
N GLY A 150 15.33 7.86 11.12
CA GLY A 150 15.42 7.62 12.56
C GLY A 150 14.19 6.90 13.12
N LEU A 151 13.45 6.19 12.27
CA LEU A 151 12.19 5.52 12.59
C LEU A 151 12.27 4.04 12.22
N GLN A 152 11.45 3.24 12.90
CA GLN A 152 11.24 1.83 12.57
C GLN A 152 9.77 1.60 12.20
N GLY A 153 9.52 0.80 11.15
CA GLY A 153 8.18 0.43 10.73
C GLY A 153 8.17 -0.48 9.50
N TYR A 154 7.07 -1.22 9.34
CA TYR A 154 6.84 -2.09 8.19
C TYR A 154 5.72 -1.60 7.26
N GLN A 155 5.12 -0.46 7.61
CA GLN A 155 3.97 0.12 6.94
C GLN A 155 4.08 1.64 6.92
N ALA A 156 3.62 2.24 5.83
CA ALA A 156 3.41 3.66 5.72
C ALA A 156 2.06 3.87 5.03
N PHE A 157 1.24 4.75 5.58
CA PHE A 157 -0.03 5.14 4.97
C PHE A 157 0.07 6.59 4.54
N VAL A 158 -0.23 6.86 3.27
CA VAL A 158 -0.42 8.23 2.80
C VAL A 158 -1.88 8.56 3.02
N TYR A 159 -2.16 9.36 4.04
CA TYR A 159 -3.48 9.90 4.29
C TYR A 159 -3.54 11.30 3.70
N ASN A 160 -4.51 11.55 2.83
CA ASN A 160 -4.84 12.90 2.38
C ASN A 160 -6.11 13.31 3.13
N GLU A 161 -6.00 14.30 4.02
CA GLU A 161 -7.16 14.85 4.72
C GLU A 161 -8.15 15.42 3.70
N SER A 162 -9.29 14.75 3.54
CA SER A 162 -10.46 15.36 2.92
C SER A 162 -11.27 16.01 4.03
N LEU A 163 -11.19 17.34 4.13
CA LEU A 163 -12.05 18.13 5.02
C LEU A 163 -13.49 18.12 4.48
N VAL A 164 -14.16 16.97 4.55
CA VAL A 164 -15.62 16.93 4.46
C VAL A 164 -16.12 17.42 5.82
N SER A 165 -16.58 18.67 5.89
CA SER A 165 -17.16 19.21 7.11
C SER A 165 -18.46 18.47 7.41
N PHE A 166 -18.42 17.51 8.33
CA PHE A 166 -19.65 17.03 8.95
C PHE A 166 -20.03 18.06 10.02
N GLY A 167 -21.02 18.89 9.71
CA GLY A 167 -21.63 19.79 10.67
C GLY A 167 -22.38 18.99 11.72
N CYS A 168 -21.67 18.49 12.73
CA CYS A 168 -22.26 17.89 13.92
C CYS A 168 -21.72 18.63 15.15
N GLN A 169 -22.54 19.52 15.71
CA GLN A 169 -22.31 20.04 17.05
C GLN A 169 -22.59 18.90 18.04
N ILE A 170 -21.59 18.49 18.81
CA ILE A 170 -21.86 17.71 20.02
C ILE A 170 -21.11 18.35 21.20
N ALA A 171 -21.89 18.65 22.23
CA ALA A 171 -21.47 19.14 23.53
C ALA A 171 -20.66 18.08 24.29
N GLY A 172 -19.92 18.53 25.31
CA GLY A 172 -18.89 17.76 26.01
C GLY A 172 -19.33 16.43 26.61
N ASP A 173 -18.39 15.51 26.77
CA ASP A 173 -17.77 15.24 28.06
C ASP A 173 -16.61 14.23 27.96
N ASN A 174 -15.66 14.39 28.88
CA ASN A 174 -14.42 13.63 29.06
C ASN A 174 -14.63 12.13 29.30
N VAL A 175 -13.83 11.28 28.65
CA VAL A 175 -13.33 10.01 29.23
C VAL A 175 -11.93 9.69 28.68
N ASP A 176 -10.96 9.59 29.58
CA ASP A 176 -9.60 9.09 29.31
C ASP A 176 -9.60 7.57 29.03
N SER A 177 -8.87 7.14 28.00
CA SER A 177 -8.59 5.73 27.67
C SER A 177 -7.26 5.62 26.91
N PRO A 178 -6.58 4.46 26.96
CA PRO A 178 -5.13 4.36 26.96
C PRO A 178 -4.51 4.73 25.60
N THR A 179 -3.40 5.47 25.67
CA THR A 179 -2.61 5.91 24.53
C THR A 179 -1.93 4.73 23.86
N VAL A 180 -2.55 4.20 22.80
CA VAL A 180 -1.82 3.46 21.77
C VAL A 180 -1.21 4.49 20.84
N SER A 181 0.11 4.66 20.92
CA SER A 181 0.84 5.58 20.05
C SER A 181 0.89 5.01 18.63
N PHE A 182 -0.09 5.35 17.80
CA PHE A 182 0.07 5.26 16.36
C PHE A 182 0.87 6.48 15.91
N VAL A 183 2.04 6.26 15.30
CA VAL A 183 2.76 7.33 14.59
C VAL A 183 1.99 7.57 13.30
N THR A 184 0.99 8.44 13.38
CA THR A 184 0.31 9.03 12.23
C THR A 184 1.20 10.14 11.68
N LEU A 185 1.84 9.87 10.54
CA LEU A 185 2.45 10.93 9.74
C LEU A 185 1.33 11.54 8.90
N GLY A 186 0.78 12.65 9.37
CA GLY A 186 -0.14 13.49 8.60
C GLY A 186 0.61 14.26 7.52
N VAL A 187 -0.05 14.40 6.36
CA VAL A 187 0.26 15.44 5.37
C VAL A 187 -0.85 16.45 5.42
#